data_AF-A0A8T1V3F9-F1
#
_entry.id   AF-A0A8T1V3F9-F1
#
_cell.length_a   1.000
_cell.length_b   1.000
_cell.length_c   1.000
_cell.angle_alpha   90.00
_cell.angle_beta   90.00
_cell.angle_gamma   90.00
#
_symmetry.space_group_name_H-M   'P 1'
#
loop_
_entity.id
_entity.type
_entity.pdbx_description
1 polymer ?
#
loop_
_entity_poly.entity_id
_entity_poly.type
_entity_poly.pdbx_seq_one_letter_code
_entity_poly.pdbx_strand_id
1 'polypeptide(L)'
;MGNDRRRVRGIPGRAPAARERRLIQHKEKELRAIILRLRALERNGNVATVEERDESFREVRRLAITPKGLVSEEFRRELWPFLLGGDGAKQNGRSITGNGSAEAHRDAAQVEKDVERSLWHYDVLQGLKESERRVKRRALTQIILGVLNANDELFYFQGYHDIVSVFLLTLGNSTTTMQAVQNVSESYQREPMRSGFEQVMAATRLLFPLLDAADELLFQHLHASGVEPFFALPWMITWFAHQLKRFGDVTRLYDVFLVTHPLFSLYVSAGVVLEAREKILHCERDFGTMHGMLSNLPVSMDIEKVIARALVLFHQLPPEQLRKQSELEADSVHNVYFRYPFEYQPWRSVAKPMLKDTSTIVTTVAIGIVAVASAYAFRDRIGLHA
;
A
#
# COMPACT_ATOMS: atom_id res chain seq x y z
N MET A 1 -35.08 6.69 -54.35
CA MET A 1 -34.76 5.72 -53.27
C MET A 1 -33.25 5.51 -53.27
N GLY A 2 -32.61 5.59 -52.11
CA GLY A 2 -31.18 5.30 -51.96
C GLY A 2 -30.47 6.31 -51.05
N ASN A 3 -30.74 6.26 -49.75
CA ASN A 3 -30.03 7.07 -48.75
C ASN A 3 -28.99 6.16 -48.07
N ASP A 4 -27.75 6.20 -48.57
CA ASP A 4 -26.62 5.41 -48.10
C ASP A 4 -26.00 6.07 -46.85
N ARG A 5 -26.49 5.69 -45.66
CA ARG A 5 -25.88 6.09 -44.38
C ARG A 5 -24.67 5.20 -44.09
N ARG A 6 -23.49 5.63 -44.56
CA ARG A 6 -22.19 5.15 -44.06
C ARG A 6 -22.11 5.31 -42.54
N ARG A 7 -22.33 4.24 -41.78
CA ARG A 7 -22.00 4.16 -40.36
C ARG A 7 -20.48 4.24 -40.21
N VAL A 8 -19.97 5.40 -39.80
CA VAL A 8 -18.58 5.56 -39.34
C VAL A 8 -18.39 4.68 -38.11
N ARG A 9 -17.70 3.54 -38.28
CA ARG A 9 -17.25 2.72 -37.14
C ARG A 9 -16.25 3.56 -36.34
N GLY A 10 -16.59 3.87 -35.09
CA GLY A 10 -15.69 4.62 -34.18
C GLY A 10 -14.35 3.90 -34.00
N ILE A 11 -13.28 4.66 -33.85
CA ILE A 11 -11.92 4.14 -33.66
C ILE A 11 -11.88 3.27 -32.39
N PRO A 12 -11.47 1.98 -32.49
CA PRO A 12 -11.31 1.09 -31.33
C PRO A 12 -10.41 1.75 -30.27
N GLY A 13 -10.86 1.77 -29.00
CA GLY A 13 -10.12 2.39 -27.89
C GLY A 13 -10.48 3.85 -27.55
N ARG A 14 -11.14 4.60 -28.45
CA ARG A 14 -11.55 6.00 -28.17
C ARG A 14 -12.62 6.11 -27.08
N ALA A 15 -13.57 5.18 -27.05
CA ALA A 15 -14.64 5.15 -26.05
C ALA A 15 -14.16 4.75 -24.64
N PRO A 16 -13.32 3.69 -24.47
CA PRO A 16 -12.66 3.41 -23.19
C PRO A 16 -11.85 4.59 -22.64
N ALA A 17 -11.01 5.22 -23.47
CA ALA A 17 -10.22 6.37 -23.05
C ALA A 17 -11.08 7.59 -22.68
N ALA A 18 -12.20 7.81 -23.37
CA ALA A 18 -13.14 8.88 -23.02
C ALA A 18 -13.86 8.60 -21.69
N ARG A 19 -14.23 7.34 -21.42
CA ARG A 19 -14.82 6.93 -20.13
C ARG A 19 -13.84 7.12 -18.99
N GLU A 20 -12.59 6.71 -19.18
CA GLU A 20 -11.51 6.90 -18.21
C GLU A 20 -11.27 8.39 -17.91
N ARG A 21 -11.20 9.24 -18.94
CA ARG A 21 -11.09 10.70 -18.75
C ARG A 21 -12.24 11.28 -17.95
N ARG A 22 -13.49 10.87 -18.22
CA ARG A 22 -14.67 11.32 -17.47
C ARG A 22 -14.62 10.87 -16.01
N LEU A 23 -14.19 9.62 -15.76
CA LEU A 23 -13.99 9.09 -14.41
C LEU A 23 -12.97 9.95 -13.65
N ILE A 24 -11.82 10.21 -14.26
CA ILE A 24 -10.77 11.05 -13.67
C ILE A 24 -11.33 12.45 -13.35
N GLN A 25 -11.96 13.13 -14.31
CA GLN A 25 -12.52 14.48 -14.12
C GLN A 25 -13.56 14.53 -12.99
N HIS A 26 -14.42 13.51 -12.89
CA HIS A 26 -15.37 13.41 -11.79
C HIS A 26 -14.66 13.28 -10.45
N LYS A 27 -13.67 12.39 -10.38
CA LYS A 27 -12.86 12.15 -9.18
C LYS A 27 -12.09 13.39 -8.73
N GLU A 28 -11.49 14.14 -9.66
CA GLU A 28 -10.83 15.40 -9.35
C GLU A 28 -11.79 16.42 -8.73
N LYS A 29 -13.04 16.50 -9.22
CA LYS A 29 -14.04 17.41 -8.68
C LYS A 29 -14.38 17.07 -7.22
N GLU A 30 -14.53 15.78 -6.92
CA GLU A 30 -14.77 15.30 -5.56
C GLU A 30 -13.56 15.58 -4.65
N LEU A 31 -12.34 15.27 -5.10
CA LEU A 31 -11.11 15.53 -4.35
C LEU A 31 -10.93 17.02 -4.04
N ARG A 32 -11.17 17.91 -5.02
CA ARG A 32 -11.12 19.37 -4.80
C ARG A 32 -12.13 19.82 -3.74
N ALA A 33 -13.34 19.28 -3.77
CA ALA A 33 -14.37 19.63 -2.79
C ALA A 33 -13.98 19.21 -1.37
N ILE A 34 -13.40 18.01 -1.21
CA ILE A 34 -12.94 17.52 0.09
C ILE A 34 -11.77 18.36 0.61
N ILE A 35 -10.78 18.69 -0.22
CA ILE A 35 -9.64 19.53 0.19
C ILE A 35 -10.10 20.92 0.65
N LEU A 36 -11.06 21.53 -0.07
CA LEU A 36 -11.63 22.81 0.34
C LEU A 36 -12.34 22.71 1.70
N ARG A 37 -13.03 21.59 1.96
CA ARG A 37 -13.65 21.30 3.26
C ARG A 37 -12.59 21.16 4.36
N LEU A 38 -11.55 20.35 4.14
CA LEU A 38 -10.46 20.15 5.11
C LEU A 38 -9.76 21.46 5.47
N ARG A 39 -9.39 22.27 4.47
CA ARG A 39 -8.80 23.61 4.69
C ARG A 39 -9.74 24.59 5.40
N ALA A 40 -11.06 24.43 5.26
CA ALA A 40 -12.03 25.22 6.02
C ALA A 40 -12.10 24.77 7.48
N LEU A 41 -12.03 23.45 7.73
CA LEU A 41 -11.99 22.87 9.08
C LEU A 41 -10.74 23.31 9.85
N GLU A 42 -9.57 23.35 9.20
CA GLU A 42 -8.31 23.84 9.80
C GLU A 42 -8.40 25.31 10.19
N ARG A 43 -8.91 26.17 9.30
CA ARG A 43 -9.04 27.62 9.56
C ARG A 43 -10.01 27.96 10.68
N ASN A 44 -11.04 27.13 10.88
CA ASN A 44 -12.08 27.38 11.87
C ASN A 44 -11.69 26.99 13.30
N GLY A 45 -10.51 26.36 13.50
CA GLY A 45 -9.74 26.32 14.75
C GLY A 45 -10.37 25.75 16.03
N ASN A 46 -11.70 25.59 16.11
CA ASN A 46 -12.41 25.24 17.35
C ASN A 46 -13.77 24.54 17.17
N VAL A 47 -14.21 24.21 15.95
CA VAL A 47 -15.46 23.44 15.72
C VAL A 47 -15.38 22.60 14.44
N ALA A 48 -14.30 21.85 14.25
CA ALA A 48 -14.39 20.66 13.39
C ALA A 48 -14.68 19.51 14.33
N THR A 49 -15.91 19.01 14.31
CA THR A 49 -16.25 17.83 15.11
C THR A 49 -15.39 16.67 14.63
N VAL A 50 -14.95 15.78 15.55
CA VAL A 50 -14.18 14.58 15.19
C VAL A 50 -14.90 13.82 14.07
N GLU A 51 -16.23 13.85 14.10
CA GLU A 51 -17.15 13.33 13.12
C GLU A 51 -16.97 13.89 11.70
N GLU A 52 -16.73 15.20 11.53
CA GLU A 52 -16.52 15.81 10.20
C GLU A 52 -15.18 15.42 9.58
N ARG A 53 -14.15 15.28 10.41
CA ARG A 53 -12.84 14.80 9.98
C ARG A 53 -12.89 13.32 9.62
N ASP A 54 -13.57 12.51 10.44
CA ASP A 54 -13.83 11.11 10.16
C ASP A 54 -14.61 10.93 8.85
N GLU A 55 -15.61 11.76 8.59
CA GLU A 55 -16.39 11.69 7.35
C GLU A 55 -15.53 12.07 6.14
N SER A 56 -14.74 13.14 6.25
CA SER A 56 -13.80 13.53 5.20
C SER A 56 -12.80 12.40 4.92
N PHE A 57 -12.29 11.74 5.96
CA PHE A 57 -11.42 10.58 5.79
C PHE A 57 -12.13 9.41 5.07
N ARG A 58 -13.39 9.11 5.40
CA ARG A 58 -14.17 8.06 4.69
C ARG A 58 -14.36 8.38 3.22
N GLU A 59 -14.65 9.63 2.88
CA GLU A 59 -14.76 10.09 1.50
C GLU A 59 -13.42 9.95 0.76
N VAL A 60 -12.31 10.40 1.35
CA VAL A 60 -10.95 10.26 0.77
C VAL A 60 -10.60 8.78 0.61
N ARG A 61 -10.86 7.94 1.61
CA ARG A 61 -10.64 6.48 1.55
C ARG A 61 -11.37 5.86 0.36
N ARG A 62 -12.66 6.17 0.17
CA ARG A 62 -13.44 5.66 -0.96
C ARG A 62 -12.78 6.04 -2.29
N LEU A 63 -12.34 7.28 -2.42
CA LEU A 63 -11.65 7.75 -3.63
C LEU A 63 -10.28 7.08 -3.79
N ALA A 64 -9.48 6.94 -2.73
CA ALA A 64 -8.18 6.30 -2.78
C ALA A 64 -8.25 4.80 -3.16
N ILE A 65 -9.27 4.08 -2.68
CA ILE A 65 -9.45 2.64 -2.96
C ILE A 65 -9.92 2.41 -4.40
N THR A 66 -10.83 3.24 -4.91
CA THR A 66 -11.38 3.09 -6.27
C THR A 66 -10.35 3.34 -7.36
N PRO A 67 -10.53 2.80 -8.59
CA PRO A 67 -9.56 2.90 -9.67
C PRO A 67 -9.02 4.31 -9.90
N LYS A 68 -7.72 4.41 -10.22
CA LYS A 68 -6.93 5.64 -10.38
C LYS A 68 -6.59 6.40 -9.11
N GLY A 69 -6.98 5.90 -7.92
CA GLY A 69 -6.54 6.47 -6.63
C GLY A 69 -6.77 7.97 -6.51
N LEU A 70 -5.81 8.71 -5.94
CA LEU A 70 -5.92 10.15 -5.75
C LEU A 70 -5.58 10.98 -7.01
N VAL A 71 -5.50 10.33 -8.17
CA VAL A 71 -5.36 10.93 -9.51
C VAL A 71 -4.03 11.59 -9.80
N SER A 72 -3.57 12.53 -8.98
CA SER A 72 -2.39 13.36 -9.27
C SER A 72 -1.55 13.67 -8.03
N GLU A 73 -0.30 14.07 -8.24
CA GLU A 73 0.59 14.53 -7.18
C GLU A 73 0.04 15.76 -6.44
N GLU A 74 -0.69 16.64 -7.13
CA GLU A 74 -1.31 17.83 -6.51
C GLU A 74 -2.27 17.43 -5.40
N PHE A 75 -3.15 16.45 -5.65
CA PHE A 75 -4.06 15.94 -4.62
C PHE A 75 -3.32 15.19 -3.51
N ARG A 76 -2.29 14.42 -3.85
CA ARG A 76 -1.49 13.69 -2.85
C ARG A 76 -0.73 14.62 -1.92
N ARG A 77 -0.21 15.74 -2.42
CA ARG A 77 0.45 16.78 -1.61
C ARG A 77 -0.42 17.31 -0.48
N GLU A 78 -1.72 17.43 -0.74
CA GLU A 78 -2.69 17.87 0.25
C GLU A 78 -3.17 16.72 1.14
N LEU A 79 -3.43 15.56 0.55
CA LEU A 79 -4.17 14.48 1.23
C LEU A 79 -3.26 13.51 1.99
N TRP A 80 -2.06 13.17 1.52
CA TRP A 80 -1.21 12.21 2.23
C TRP A 80 -0.84 12.68 3.65
N PRO A 81 -0.48 13.96 3.89
CA PRO A 81 -0.26 14.45 5.26
C PRO A 81 -1.52 14.30 6.14
N PHE A 82 -2.69 14.66 5.60
CA PHE A 82 -3.98 14.48 6.30
C PHE A 82 -4.24 13.01 6.66
N LEU A 83 -4.01 12.08 5.72
CA LEU A 83 -4.18 10.63 5.94
C LEU A 83 -3.23 10.06 6.99
N LEU A 84 -2.09 10.72 7.22
CA LEU A 84 -1.09 10.38 8.23
C LEU A 84 -1.29 11.16 9.55
N GLY A 85 -2.46 11.78 9.75
CA GLY A 85 -2.77 12.48 11.00
C GLY A 85 -2.13 13.86 11.15
N GLY A 86 -1.72 14.49 10.04
CA GLY A 86 -1.01 15.78 9.98
C GLY A 86 -1.70 17.01 10.58
N ASP A 87 -2.90 16.88 11.16
CA ASP A 87 -3.67 18.00 11.71
C ASP A 87 -4.35 17.74 13.06
N GLY A 88 -4.04 16.65 13.76
CA GLY A 88 -4.77 16.23 14.95
C GLY A 88 -3.95 15.99 16.22
N ALA A 89 -2.66 15.69 16.10
CA ALA A 89 -1.81 15.59 17.27
C ALA A 89 -1.10 16.92 17.47
N LYS A 90 -1.60 17.72 18.43
CA LYS A 90 -0.64 18.29 19.39
C LYS A 90 0.12 17.08 19.92
N GLN A 91 1.22 16.72 19.28
CA GLN A 91 2.15 15.81 19.89
C GLN A 91 2.55 16.50 21.19
N ASN A 92 2.10 15.92 22.31
CA ASN A 92 2.69 16.15 23.62
C ASN A 92 4.17 16.32 23.41
N GLY A 93 4.71 17.48 23.80
CA GLY A 93 6.04 17.92 23.44
C GLY A 93 7.12 16.87 23.72
N ARG A 94 7.37 15.99 22.76
CA ARG A 94 8.74 15.57 22.46
C ARG A 94 9.36 16.80 21.82
N SER A 95 9.81 17.66 22.72
CA SER A 95 10.82 18.65 22.43
C SER A 95 11.82 17.99 21.48
N ILE A 96 12.16 18.68 20.39
CA ILE A 96 13.34 18.37 19.60
C ILE A 96 14.54 18.70 20.50
N THR A 97 14.71 17.92 21.55
CA THR A 97 15.93 17.81 22.34
C THR A 97 16.53 16.47 21.94
N GLY A 98 16.79 16.32 20.65
CA GLY A 98 17.92 15.49 20.27
C GLY A 98 19.12 16.15 20.93
N ASN A 99 19.70 15.48 21.93
CA ASN A 99 21.02 15.83 22.40
C ASN A 99 21.88 15.97 21.15
N GLY A 100 22.37 17.19 20.89
CA GLY A 100 23.35 17.44 19.84
C GLY A 100 24.68 16.81 20.25
N SER A 101 24.71 15.49 20.39
CA SER A 101 25.97 14.76 20.38
C SER A 101 26.60 15.05 19.02
N ALA A 102 27.83 15.56 19.03
CA ALA A 102 28.61 15.75 17.81
C ALA A 102 28.88 14.43 17.06
N GLU A 103 28.53 13.30 17.67
CA GLU A 103 28.66 11.97 17.11
C GLU A 103 27.56 11.69 16.08
N ALA A 104 27.97 11.05 14.98
CA ALA A 104 27.06 10.63 13.93
C ALA A 104 26.08 9.57 14.45
N HIS A 105 24.84 9.58 13.94
CA HIS A 105 23.85 8.55 14.23
C HIS A 105 24.40 7.15 13.87
N ARG A 106 24.05 6.13 14.67
CA ARG A 106 24.55 4.74 14.51
C ARG A 106 24.41 4.19 13.08
N ASP A 107 23.33 4.58 12.40
CA ASP A 107 22.99 4.09 11.05
C ASP A 107 23.49 5.03 9.93
N ALA A 108 24.14 6.15 10.23
CA ALA A 108 24.47 7.19 9.25
C ALA A 108 25.30 6.68 8.07
N ALA A 109 26.28 5.83 8.31
CA ALA A 109 27.13 5.26 7.26
C ALA A 109 26.35 4.33 6.32
N GLN A 110 25.36 3.59 6.84
CA GLN A 110 24.51 2.75 6.00
C GLN A 110 23.55 3.61 5.17
N VAL A 111 22.95 4.64 5.77
CA VAL A 111 22.09 5.60 5.08
C VAL A 111 22.83 6.26 3.92
N GLU A 112 24.08 6.69 4.12
CA GLU A 112 24.88 7.32 3.07
C GLU A 112 25.07 6.40 1.86
N LYS A 113 25.52 5.15 2.10
CA LYS A 113 25.72 4.16 1.03
C LYS A 113 24.42 3.87 0.26
N ASP A 114 23.31 3.79 0.97
CA ASP A 114 21.99 3.50 0.40
C ASP A 114 21.47 4.65 -0.44
N VAL A 115 21.59 5.88 0.06
CA VAL A 115 21.17 7.08 -0.65
C VAL A 115 22.05 7.32 -1.88
N GLU A 116 23.36 7.05 -1.82
CA GLU A 116 24.27 7.20 -2.96
C GLU A 116 23.88 6.33 -4.17
N ARG A 117 23.31 5.15 -3.93
CA ARG A 117 22.85 4.25 -5.01
C ARG A 117 21.35 4.38 -5.35
N SER A 118 20.64 5.33 -4.73
CA SER A 118 19.19 5.52 -4.89
C SER A 118 18.79 6.48 -6.01
N LEU A 119 17.47 6.64 -6.22
CA LEU A 119 16.83 7.58 -7.14
C LEU A 119 17.04 7.32 -8.64
N TRP A 120 17.42 6.11 -9.05
CA TRP A 120 17.68 5.79 -10.46
C TRP A 120 16.54 5.11 -11.20
N HIS A 121 15.75 4.28 -10.51
CA HIS A 121 14.89 3.29 -11.16
C HIS A 121 13.52 3.81 -11.61
N TYR A 122 13.06 4.94 -11.04
CA TYR A 122 11.78 5.52 -11.44
C TYR A 122 11.83 6.17 -12.82
N ASP A 123 10.75 6.01 -13.58
CA ASP A 123 10.53 6.65 -14.89
C ASP A 123 10.62 8.18 -14.82
N VAL A 124 10.05 8.80 -13.77
CA VAL A 124 10.10 10.26 -13.54
C VAL A 124 11.51 10.80 -13.22
N LEU A 125 12.48 9.92 -13.00
CA LEU A 125 13.87 10.29 -12.69
C LEU A 125 14.84 10.00 -13.85
N GLN A 126 14.32 9.44 -14.96
CA GLN A 126 15.11 9.23 -16.17
C GLN A 126 15.49 10.59 -16.77
N GLY A 127 16.78 10.77 -17.05
CA GLY A 127 17.32 12.02 -17.58
C GLY A 127 17.52 13.14 -16.54
N LEU A 128 17.24 12.90 -15.26
CA LEU A 128 17.53 13.87 -14.20
C LEU A 128 19.04 14.15 -14.11
N LYS A 129 19.44 15.43 -14.11
CA LYS A 129 20.84 15.82 -14.03
C LYS A 129 21.44 15.37 -12.71
N GLU A 130 22.73 15.04 -12.72
CA GLU A 130 23.45 14.61 -11.52
C GLU A 130 23.43 15.66 -10.41
N SER A 131 23.47 16.96 -10.72
CA SER A 131 23.33 18.03 -9.73
C SER A 131 21.97 18.02 -9.04
N GLU A 132 20.88 17.85 -9.79
CA GLU A 132 19.52 17.77 -9.25
C GLU A 132 19.32 16.49 -8.42
N ARG A 133 19.89 15.38 -8.88
CA ARG A 133 19.92 14.11 -8.15
C ARG A 133 20.64 14.25 -6.81
N ARG A 134 21.80 14.91 -6.78
CA ARG A 134 22.54 15.21 -5.54
C ARG A 134 21.73 16.07 -4.58
N VAL A 135 20.98 17.06 -5.07
CA VAL A 135 20.07 17.86 -4.23
C VAL A 135 18.99 16.98 -3.59
N LYS A 136 18.34 16.11 -4.38
CA LYS A 136 17.33 15.17 -3.85
C LYS A 136 17.93 14.17 -2.86
N ARG A 137 19.13 13.64 -3.13
CA ARG A 137 19.84 12.74 -2.20
C ARG A 137 20.18 13.41 -0.88
N ARG A 138 20.65 14.66 -0.89
CA ARG A 138 20.88 15.43 0.34
C ARG A 138 19.60 15.59 1.15
N ALA A 139 18.49 15.93 0.50
CA ALA A 139 17.19 16.01 1.15
C ALA A 139 16.75 14.64 1.71
N LEU A 140 16.97 13.55 0.97
CA LEU A 140 16.67 12.19 1.41
C LEU A 140 17.46 11.81 2.67
N THR A 141 18.77 12.07 2.69
CA THR A 141 19.62 11.86 3.88
C THR A 141 19.12 12.69 5.07
N GLN A 142 18.80 13.96 4.86
CA GLN A 142 18.30 14.84 5.92
C GLN A 142 16.99 14.32 6.53
N ILE A 143 16.05 13.85 5.70
CA ILE A 143 14.77 13.32 6.17
C ILE A 143 14.98 12.01 6.93
N ILE A 144 15.77 11.07 6.38
CA ILE A 144 16.02 9.77 7.03
C ILE A 144 16.68 9.98 8.39
N LEU A 145 17.78 10.74 8.45
CA LEU A 145 18.49 10.99 9.71
C LEU A 145 17.66 11.84 10.68
N GLY A 146 16.83 12.77 10.19
CA GLY A 146 15.92 13.54 11.02
C GLY A 146 14.86 12.67 11.71
N VAL A 147 14.35 11.64 11.03
CA VAL A 147 13.41 10.67 11.62
C VAL A 147 14.12 9.80 12.65
N LEU A 148 15.29 9.25 12.32
CA LEU A 148 16.04 8.37 13.22
C LEU A 148 16.49 9.11 14.49
N ASN A 149 17.01 10.33 14.36
CA ASN A 149 17.43 11.16 15.51
C ASN A 149 16.26 11.62 16.38
N ALA A 150 15.03 11.66 15.85
CA ALA A 150 13.84 12.01 16.63
C ALA A 150 13.33 10.83 17.48
N ASN A 151 13.74 9.60 17.15
CA ASN A 151 13.28 8.39 17.81
C ASN A 151 14.36 7.29 17.79
N ASP A 152 15.15 7.24 18.87
CA ASP A 152 16.25 6.27 19.06
C ASP A 152 15.80 4.79 19.11
N GLU A 153 14.49 4.52 19.12
CA GLU A 153 13.96 3.16 19.02
C GLU A 153 13.78 2.70 17.55
N LEU A 154 14.01 3.57 16.57
CA LEU A 154 13.98 3.25 15.16
C LEU A 154 15.37 2.82 14.67
N PHE A 155 15.43 1.67 14.02
CA PHE A 155 16.64 1.14 13.37
C PHE A 155 16.47 1.25 11.86
N TYR A 156 17.49 1.74 11.18
CA TYR A 156 17.49 1.76 9.73
C TYR A 156 17.52 0.34 9.15
N PHE A 157 16.65 0.06 8.18
CA PHE A 157 16.77 -1.13 7.34
C PHE A 157 17.10 -0.76 5.88
N GLN A 158 17.90 -1.59 5.23
CA GLN A 158 18.21 -1.41 3.81
C GLN A 158 16.95 -1.54 2.95
N GLY A 159 16.59 -0.45 2.26
CA GLY A 159 15.34 -0.31 1.52
C GLY A 159 14.40 0.76 2.10
N TYR A 160 14.62 1.22 3.35
CA TYR A 160 13.84 2.32 3.91
C TYR A 160 13.96 3.61 3.09
N HIS A 161 15.12 3.86 2.48
CA HIS A 161 15.32 5.00 1.59
C HIS A 161 14.38 4.99 0.37
N ASP A 162 13.94 3.82 -0.11
CA ASP A 162 12.97 3.72 -1.20
C ASP A 162 11.59 4.22 -0.73
N ILE A 163 11.16 3.90 0.50
CA ILE A 163 9.94 4.45 1.09
C ILE A 163 10.02 5.98 1.16
N VAL A 164 11.09 6.50 1.76
CA VAL A 164 11.25 7.95 1.97
C VAL A 164 11.36 8.69 0.64
N SER A 165 11.95 8.07 -0.39
CA SER A 165 12.02 8.66 -1.73
C SER A 165 10.63 8.93 -2.32
N VAL A 166 9.64 8.06 -2.08
CA VAL A 166 8.27 8.25 -2.58
C VAL A 166 7.62 9.47 -1.95
N PHE A 167 7.80 9.67 -0.64
CA PHE A 167 7.34 10.86 0.06
C PHE A 167 8.06 12.12 -0.42
N LEU A 168 9.39 12.08 -0.56
CA LEU A 168 10.17 13.22 -1.06
C LEU A 168 9.75 13.63 -2.48
N LEU A 169 9.54 12.66 -3.37
CA LEU A 169 9.16 12.93 -4.76
C LEU A 169 7.71 13.46 -4.87
N THR A 170 6.82 13.01 -3.99
CA THR A 170 5.41 13.43 -4.00
C THR A 170 5.21 14.77 -3.29
N LEU A 171 5.73 14.89 -2.06
CA LEU A 171 5.51 16.01 -1.15
C LEU A 171 6.57 17.13 -1.27
N GLY A 172 7.69 16.85 -1.92
CA GLY A 172 8.82 17.77 -2.00
C GLY A 172 9.69 17.75 -0.74
N ASN A 173 10.67 18.66 -0.68
CA ASN A 173 11.52 18.81 0.51
C ASN A 173 10.91 19.88 1.44
N SER A 174 10.12 19.46 2.42
CA SER A 174 9.41 20.36 3.34
C SER A 174 9.31 19.74 4.75
N THR A 175 8.99 20.56 5.74
CA THR A 175 8.68 20.08 7.11
C THR A 175 7.47 19.12 7.11
N THR A 176 6.48 19.36 6.25
CA THR A 176 5.34 18.45 6.06
C THR A 176 5.79 17.06 5.60
N THR A 177 6.79 16.99 4.72
CA THR A 177 7.38 15.73 4.29
C THR A 177 8.08 15.02 5.44
N MET A 178 8.87 15.74 6.24
CA MET A 178 9.51 15.18 7.44
C MET A 178 8.47 14.59 8.40
N GLN A 179 7.40 15.33 8.71
CA GLN A 179 6.35 14.87 9.61
C GLN A 179 5.60 13.66 9.05
N ALA A 180 5.28 13.65 7.75
CA ALA A 180 4.64 12.51 7.10
C ALA A 180 5.52 11.25 7.19
N VAL A 181 6.83 11.40 6.98
CA VAL A 181 7.78 10.29 7.07
C VAL A 181 7.97 9.82 8.53
N GLN A 182 7.99 10.72 9.51
CA GLN A 182 7.97 10.33 10.93
C GLN A 182 6.71 9.52 11.25
N ASN A 183 5.54 10.03 10.88
CA ASN A 183 4.27 9.36 11.16
C ASN A 183 4.20 7.98 10.49
N VAL A 184 4.61 7.85 9.21
CA VAL A 184 4.59 6.53 8.53
C VAL A 184 5.59 5.56 9.16
N SER A 185 6.73 6.05 9.65
CA SER A 185 7.76 5.23 10.33
C SER A 185 7.29 4.69 11.66
N GLU A 186 6.53 5.49 12.42
CA GLU A 186 6.05 5.11 13.74
C GLU A 186 4.73 4.32 13.71
N SER A 187 4.04 4.32 12.57
CA SER A 187 2.73 3.64 12.42
C SER A 187 2.76 2.45 11.48
N TYR A 188 3.11 2.66 10.21
CA TYR A 188 3.02 1.64 9.16
C TYR A 188 4.31 0.84 8.98
N GLN A 189 5.46 1.50 9.18
CA GLN A 189 6.80 0.92 8.98
C GLN A 189 7.52 0.65 10.30
N ARG A 190 6.81 0.68 11.44
CA ARG A 190 7.44 0.51 12.76
C ARG A 190 8.08 -0.86 12.93
N GLU A 191 7.43 -1.92 12.43
CA GLU A 191 7.94 -3.30 12.57
C GLU A 191 9.28 -3.54 11.83
N PRO A 192 9.46 -3.17 10.54
CA PRO A 192 10.76 -3.32 9.88
C PRO A 192 11.84 -2.38 10.42
N MET A 193 11.48 -1.36 11.20
CA MET A 193 12.41 -0.45 11.88
C MET A 193 12.68 -0.83 13.34
N ARG A 194 12.37 -2.06 13.77
CA ARG A 194 12.85 -2.61 15.05
C ARG A 194 14.29 -3.11 14.92
N SER A 195 14.92 -3.46 16.05
CA SER A 195 16.27 -4.02 16.09
C SER A 195 16.39 -5.39 15.41
N GLY A 196 15.27 -6.06 15.11
CA GLY A 196 15.21 -7.36 14.46
C GLY A 196 13.96 -7.49 13.59
N PHE A 197 13.95 -8.52 12.74
CA PHE A 197 12.92 -8.75 11.72
C PHE A 197 11.87 -9.79 12.13
N GLU A 198 11.90 -10.30 13.36
CA GLU A 198 11.07 -11.41 13.84
C GLU A 198 9.58 -11.16 13.59
N GLN A 199 9.11 -9.96 13.89
CA GLN A 199 7.72 -9.54 13.68
C GLN A 199 7.36 -9.42 12.21
N VAL A 200 8.28 -8.94 11.37
CA VAL A 200 8.08 -8.84 9.92
C VAL A 200 8.05 -10.23 9.29
N MET A 201 8.93 -11.12 9.73
CA MET A 201 8.99 -12.52 9.27
C MET A 201 7.71 -13.26 9.68
N ALA A 202 7.23 -13.09 10.91
CA ALA A 202 5.96 -13.65 11.36
C ALA A 202 4.78 -13.13 10.51
N ALA A 203 4.71 -11.83 10.24
CA ALA A 203 3.69 -11.26 9.37
C ALA A 203 3.80 -11.76 7.92
N THR A 204 5.01 -11.95 7.40
CA THR A 204 5.24 -12.45 6.03
C THR A 204 4.79 -13.92 5.89
N ARG A 205 4.96 -14.75 6.94
CA ARG A 205 4.48 -16.14 6.95
C ARG A 205 2.98 -16.29 6.73
N LEU A 206 2.19 -15.27 7.12
CA LEU A 206 0.75 -15.24 6.89
C LEU A 206 0.35 -15.20 5.41
N LEU A 207 1.30 -14.96 4.50
CA LEU A 207 1.03 -14.99 3.05
C LEU A 207 0.50 -16.37 2.62
N PHE A 208 1.06 -17.46 3.14
CA PHE A 208 0.68 -18.80 2.74
C PHE A 208 -0.71 -19.22 3.23
N PRO A 209 -1.07 -19.04 4.51
CA PRO A 209 -2.46 -19.22 4.97
C PRO A 209 -3.46 -18.38 4.17
N LEU A 210 -3.09 -17.14 3.80
CA LEU A 210 -3.95 -16.29 2.97
C LEU A 210 -4.12 -16.82 1.54
N LEU A 211 -3.07 -17.40 0.96
CA LEU A 211 -3.14 -18.05 -0.36
C LEU A 211 -3.91 -19.36 -0.32
N ASP A 212 -3.73 -20.17 0.72
CA ASP A 212 -4.44 -21.44 0.90
C ASP A 212 -5.95 -21.22 1.01
N ALA A 213 -6.37 -20.24 1.83
CA ALA A 213 -7.77 -19.85 1.96
C ALA A 213 -8.40 -19.33 0.65
N ALA A 214 -7.57 -18.82 -0.28
CA ALA A 214 -8.03 -18.26 -1.55
C ALA A 214 -7.98 -19.27 -2.71
N ASP A 215 -6.95 -20.13 -2.74
CA ASP A 215 -6.65 -21.07 -3.81
C ASP A 215 -5.69 -22.18 -3.30
N GLU A 216 -6.26 -23.22 -2.70
CA GLU A 216 -5.55 -24.39 -2.16
C GLU A 216 -4.64 -25.06 -3.21
N LEU A 217 -5.06 -25.13 -4.48
CA LEU A 217 -4.25 -25.75 -5.54
C LEU A 217 -2.97 -24.94 -5.80
N LEU A 218 -3.10 -23.62 -5.87
CA LEU A 218 -1.96 -22.73 -6.01
C LEU A 218 -1.02 -22.83 -4.80
N PHE A 219 -1.58 -22.83 -3.60
CA PHE A 219 -0.82 -23.01 -2.37
C PHE A 219 -0.05 -24.33 -2.34
N GLN A 220 -0.70 -25.46 -2.63
CA GLN A 220 -0.06 -26.78 -2.67
C GLN A 220 1.08 -26.84 -3.69
N HIS A 221 0.93 -26.19 -4.85
CA HIS A 221 1.99 -26.14 -5.86
C HIS A 221 3.20 -25.34 -5.40
N LEU A 222 2.98 -24.20 -4.73
CA LEU A 222 4.05 -23.41 -4.10
C LEU A 222 4.74 -24.18 -2.97
N HIS A 223 3.95 -24.82 -2.09
CA HIS A 223 4.49 -25.60 -0.99
C HIS A 223 5.32 -26.78 -1.50
N ALA A 224 4.86 -27.47 -2.56
CA ALA A 224 5.57 -28.58 -3.18
C ALA A 224 6.91 -28.18 -3.81
N SER A 225 7.12 -26.91 -4.17
CA SER A 225 8.42 -26.44 -4.67
C SER A 225 9.42 -26.12 -3.55
N GLY A 226 9.01 -26.19 -2.28
CA GLY A 226 9.85 -25.89 -1.12
C GLY A 226 10.16 -24.40 -0.92
N VAL A 227 9.45 -23.49 -1.60
CA VAL A 227 9.63 -22.06 -1.37
C VAL A 227 8.90 -21.63 -0.09
N GLU A 228 9.53 -20.73 0.65
CA GLU A 228 8.94 -20.05 1.78
C GLU A 228 8.40 -18.66 1.35
N PRO A 229 7.46 -18.04 2.07
CA PRO A 229 6.82 -16.78 1.65
C PRO A 229 7.75 -15.55 1.67
N PHE A 230 9.04 -15.72 2.02
CA PHE A 230 10.00 -14.63 2.18
C PHE A 230 10.43 -13.98 0.87
N PHE A 231 10.08 -14.54 -0.30
CA PHE A 231 10.21 -13.82 -1.58
C PHE A 231 9.41 -12.50 -1.58
N ALA A 232 8.35 -12.41 -0.77
CA ALA A 232 7.50 -11.23 -0.64
C ALA A 232 8.02 -10.22 0.41
N LEU A 233 9.02 -10.57 1.22
CA LEU A 233 9.56 -9.71 2.26
C LEU A 233 10.00 -8.33 1.71
N PRO A 234 10.78 -8.25 0.59
CA PRO A 234 11.18 -6.97 0.02
C PRO A 234 9.98 -6.13 -0.43
N TRP A 235 8.87 -6.75 -0.84
CA TRP A 235 7.68 -6.05 -1.30
C TRP A 235 6.96 -5.39 -0.13
N MET A 236 6.86 -6.11 0.98
CA MET A 236 6.18 -5.64 2.19
C MET A 236 6.93 -4.49 2.84
N ILE A 237 8.24 -4.64 3.09
CA ILE A 237 9.03 -3.64 3.83
C ILE A 237 9.30 -2.37 3.02
N THR A 238 9.26 -2.46 1.68
CA THR A 238 9.44 -1.29 0.80
C THR A 238 8.14 -0.82 0.16
N TRP A 239 6.98 -1.38 0.53
CA TRP A 239 5.68 -1.06 -0.11
C TRP A 239 5.76 -1.07 -1.64
N PHE A 240 6.47 -2.06 -2.20
CA PHE A 240 6.74 -2.22 -3.64
C PHE A 240 7.54 -1.09 -4.30
N ALA A 241 7.99 -0.08 -3.55
CA ALA A 241 8.75 1.07 -4.05
C ALA A 241 10.07 0.65 -4.71
N HIS A 242 10.66 -0.44 -4.22
CA HIS A 242 11.90 -0.98 -4.79
C HIS A 242 11.68 -1.72 -6.12
N GLN A 243 10.56 -2.44 -6.26
CA GLN A 243 10.32 -3.34 -7.40
C GLN A 243 9.73 -2.63 -8.62
N LEU A 244 8.95 -1.56 -8.39
CA LEU A 244 8.22 -0.88 -9.45
C LEU A 244 9.01 0.29 -10.04
N LYS A 245 9.02 0.37 -11.38
CA LYS A 245 9.71 1.45 -12.12
C LYS A 245 8.80 2.63 -12.46
N ARG A 246 7.50 2.39 -12.60
CA ARG A 246 6.53 3.45 -12.92
C ARG A 246 6.11 4.14 -11.63
N PHE A 247 6.51 5.40 -11.44
CA PHE A 247 6.23 6.12 -10.19
C PHE A 247 4.72 6.31 -9.95
N GLY A 248 3.94 6.43 -11.02
CA GLY A 248 2.48 6.46 -10.96
C GLY A 248 1.87 5.18 -10.35
N ASP A 249 2.49 4.02 -10.57
CA ASP A 249 2.03 2.75 -10.02
C ASP A 249 2.38 2.63 -8.52
N VAL A 250 3.57 3.12 -8.13
CA VAL A 250 3.98 3.18 -6.72
C VAL A 250 3.07 4.10 -5.92
N THR A 251 2.88 5.34 -6.38
CA THR A 251 2.01 6.31 -5.71
C THR A 251 0.56 5.84 -5.65
N ARG A 252 0.09 5.07 -6.64
CA ARG A 252 -1.23 4.43 -6.64
C ARG A 252 -1.39 3.39 -5.52
N LEU A 253 -0.35 2.61 -5.23
CA LEU A 253 -0.35 1.68 -4.09
C LEU A 253 -0.33 2.44 -2.75
N TYR A 254 0.48 3.49 -2.65
CA TYR A 254 0.55 4.34 -1.45
C TYR A 254 -0.78 5.02 -1.14
N ASP A 255 -1.52 5.46 -2.17
CA ASP A 255 -2.88 5.98 -2.00
C ASP A 255 -3.76 4.99 -1.19
N VAL A 256 -3.63 3.68 -1.44
CA VAL A 256 -4.40 2.64 -0.72
C VAL A 256 -3.77 2.30 0.62
N PHE A 257 -2.46 2.11 0.70
CA PHE A 257 -1.79 1.76 1.96
C PHE A 257 -2.09 2.77 3.07
N LEU A 258 -2.05 4.07 2.75
CA LEU A 258 -2.30 5.14 3.71
C LEU A 258 -3.76 5.24 4.19
N VAL A 259 -4.71 4.60 3.51
CA VAL A 259 -6.13 4.57 3.93
C VAL A 259 -6.56 3.21 4.45
N THR A 260 -5.66 2.23 4.49
CA THR A 260 -5.96 0.85 4.90
C THR A 260 -5.17 0.43 6.14
N HIS A 261 -5.43 -0.79 6.60
CA HIS A 261 -4.72 -1.40 7.72
C HIS A 261 -3.24 -1.66 7.36
N PRO A 262 -2.28 -1.55 8.30
CA PRO A 262 -0.86 -1.74 7.98
C PRO A 262 -0.52 -3.10 7.35
N LEU A 263 -1.20 -4.18 7.75
CA LEU A 263 -1.04 -5.51 7.12
C LEU A 263 -1.53 -5.56 5.65
N PHE A 264 -2.18 -4.53 5.12
CA PHE A 264 -2.73 -4.55 3.75
C PHE A 264 -1.65 -4.77 2.67
N SER A 265 -0.39 -4.44 2.93
CA SER A 265 0.74 -4.79 2.04
C SER A 265 0.88 -6.29 1.84
N LEU A 266 0.58 -7.12 2.85
CA LEU A 266 0.52 -8.58 2.73
C LEU A 266 -0.58 -9.03 1.77
N TYR A 267 -1.76 -8.40 1.85
CA TYR A 267 -2.90 -8.72 0.97
C TYR A 267 -2.61 -8.30 -0.47
N VAL A 268 -1.89 -7.19 -0.69
CA VAL A 268 -1.37 -6.82 -2.01
C VAL A 268 -0.39 -7.87 -2.51
N SER A 269 0.55 -8.35 -1.68
CA SER A 269 1.46 -9.45 -2.04
C SER A 269 0.70 -10.72 -2.44
N ALA A 270 -0.34 -11.12 -1.70
CA ALA A 270 -1.21 -12.24 -2.10
C ALA A 270 -1.93 -11.97 -3.42
N GLY A 271 -2.43 -10.76 -3.63
CA GLY A 271 -3.03 -10.31 -4.89
C GLY A 271 -2.10 -10.45 -6.09
N VAL A 272 -0.79 -10.14 -5.92
CA VAL A 272 0.24 -10.33 -6.96
C VAL A 272 0.38 -11.81 -7.33
N VAL A 273 0.49 -12.68 -6.32
CA VAL A 273 0.65 -14.13 -6.53
C VAL A 273 -0.59 -14.73 -7.20
N LEU A 274 -1.80 -14.36 -6.74
CA LEU A 274 -3.06 -14.84 -7.32
C LEU A 274 -3.32 -14.35 -8.74
N GLU A 275 -2.89 -13.14 -9.10
CA GLU A 275 -2.98 -12.68 -10.50
C GLU A 275 -2.01 -13.45 -11.40
N ALA A 276 -0.90 -13.93 -10.86
CA ALA A 276 0.08 -14.77 -11.56
C ALA A 276 -0.22 -16.28 -11.49
N ARG A 277 -1.39 -16.69 -10.96
CA ARG A 277 -1.78 -18.09 -10.73
C ARG A 277 -1.39 -19.03 -11.87
N GLU A 278 -1.84 -18.74 -13.08
CA GLU A 278 -1.58 -19.62 -14.23
C GLU A 278 -0.08 -19.76 -14.51
N LYS A 279 0.69 -18.67 -14.41
CA LYS A 279 2.15 -18.73 -14.61
C LYS A 279 2.83 -19.60 -13.56
N ILE A 280 2.38 -19.50 -12.31
CA ILE A 280 2.93 -20.27 -11.18
C ILE A 280 2.61 -21.76 -11.34
N LEU A 281 1.37 -22.12 -11.70
CA LEU A 281 0.98 -23.53 -11.88
C LEU A 281 1.70 -24.21 -13.05
N HIS A 282 2.13 -23.44 -14.05
CA HIS A 282 2.96 -23.93 -15.16
C HIS A 282 4.47 -23.87 -14.86
N CYS A 283 4.88 -23.25 -13.75
CA CYS A 283 6.28 -23.24 -13.31
C CYS A 283 6.66 -24.60 -12.75
N GLU A 284 7.91 -25.01 -12.99
CA GLU A 284 8.49 -26.20 -12.37
C GLU A 284 8.47 -26.08 -10.84
N ARG A 285 8.20 -27.22 -10.17
CA ARG A 285 8.10 -27.30 -8.71
C ARG A 285 9.47 -27.50 -8.07
N ASP A 286 10.44 -26.70 -8.47
CA ASP A 286 11.75 -26.65 -7.83
C ASP A 286 11.96 -25.27 -7.19
N PHE A 287 12.73 -25.25 -6.10
CA PHE A 287 12.95 -24.04 -5.31
C PHE A 287 13.54 -22.89 -6.14
N GLY A 288 14.56 -23.16 -6.96
CA GLY A 288 15.32 -22.13 -7.66
C GLY A 288 14.48 -21.40 -8.71
N THR A 289 13.83 -22.16 -9.58
CA THR A 289 12.98 -21.60 -10.65
C THR A 289 11.77 -20.88 -10.05
N MET A 290 11.11 -21.49 -9.07
CA MET A 290 9.95 -20.90 -8.42
C MET A 290 10.31 -19.59 -7.69
N HIS A 291 11.37 -19.59 -6.87
CA HIS A 291 11.81 -18.40 -6.15
C HIS A 291 12.21 -17.26 -7.11
N GLY A 292 12.93 -17.59 -8.19
CA GLY A 292 13.31 -16.64 -9.23
C GLY A 292 12.10 -16.02 -9.95
N MET A 293 11.09 -16.84 -10.29
CA MET A 293 9.84 -16.35 -10.89
C MET A 293 9.08 -15.45 -9.92
N LEU A 294 8.83 -15.92 -8.70
CA LEU A 294 8.05 -15.22 -7.69
C LEU A 294 8.63 -13.84 -7.41
N SER A 295 9.94 -13.75 -7.17
CA SER A 295 10.66 -12.50 -6.85
C SER A 295 10.44 -11.38 -7.88
N ASN A 296 10.16 -11.73 -9.14
CA ASN A 296 10.02 -10.78 -10.24
C ASN A 296 8.55 -10.47 -10.63
N LEU A 297 7.57 -11.15 -10.02
CA LEU A 297 6.16 -10.96 -10.36
C LEU A 297 5.68 -9.49 -10.31
N PRO A 298 6.05 -8.68 -9.29
CA PRO A 298 5.54 -7.31 -9.20
C PRO A 298 5.90 -6.42 -10.40
N VAL A 299 7.00 -6.71 -11.10
CA VAL A 299 7.47 -5.88 -12.22
C VAL A 299 6.47 -5.79 -13.37
N SER A 300 5.62 -6.83 -13.53
CA SER A 300 4.65 -6.95 -14.63
C SER A 300 3.19 -6.95 -14.17
N MET A 301 2.92 -6.59 -12.92
CA MET A 301 1.57 -6.69 -12.36
C MET A 301 0.62 -5.63 -12.93
N ASP A 302 -0.66 -5.99 -13.04
CA ASP A 302 -1.75 -5.04 -13.23
C ASP A 302 -2.18 -4.50 -11.86
N ILE A 303 -1.75 -3.27 -11.55
CA ILE A 303 -1.96 -2.63 -10.24
C ILE A 303 -3.43 -2.61 -9.83
N GLU A 304 -4.35 -2.29 -10.74
CA GLU A 304 -5.76 -2.17 -10.38
C GLU A 304 -6.40 -3.52 -10.10
N LYS A 305 -6.00 -4.57 -10.83
CA LYS A 305 -6.45 -5.93 -10.53
C LYS A 305 -5.88 -6.46 -9.21
N VAL A 306 -4.60 -6.22 -8.95
CA VAL A 306 -3.95 -6.62 -7.70
C VAL A 306 -4.61 -5.93 -6.51
N ILE A 307 -4.85 -4.61 -6.57
CA ILE A 307 -5.58 -3.87 -5.53
C ILE A 307 -6.99 -4.46 -5.35
N ALA A 308 -7.71 -4.73 -6.43
CA ALA A 308 -9.06 -5.30 -6.34
C ALA A 308 -9.06 -6.68 -5.66
N ARG A 309 -8.13 -7.58 -6.01
CA ARG A 309 -7.98 -8.88 -5.35
C ARG A 309 -7.63 -8.73 -3.87
N ALA A 310 -6.68 -7.85 -3.54
CA ALA A 310 -6.27 -7.59 -2.17
C ALA A 310 -7.44 -7.10 -1.30
N LEU A 311 -8.29 -6.21 -1.83
CA LEU A 311 -9.50 -5.74 -1.12
C LEU A 311 -10.51 -6.87 -0.88
N VAL A 312 -10.72 -7.75 -1.87
CA VAL A 312 -11.61 -8.91 -1.71
C VAL A 312 -11.09 -9.82 -0.61
N LEU A 313 -9.80 -10.19 -0.65
CA LEU A 313 -9.17 -11.00 0.39
C LEU A 313 -9.26 -10.36 1.77
N PHE A 314 -8.97 -9.06 1.86
CA PHE A 314 -9.02 -8.30 3.11
C PHE A 314 -10.42 -8.29 3.73
N HIS A 315 -11.47 -8.26 2.91
CA HIS A 315 -12.84 -8.34 3.38
C HIS A 315 -13.28 -9.77 3.76
N GLN A 316 -12.80 -10.79 3.05
CA GLN A 316 -13.15 -12.18 3.29
C GLN A 316 -12.43 -12.78 4.50
N LEU A 317 -11.16 -12.44 4.66
CA LEU A 317 -10.31 -12.90 5.74
C LEU A 317 -9.58 -11.71 6.36
N PRO A 318 -10.26 -10.92 7.23
CA PRO A 318 -9.65 -9.74 7.85
C PRO A 318 -8.44 -10.08 8.73
N PRO A 319 -7.54 -9.12 9.01
CA PRO A 319 -6.29 -9.35 9.76
C PRO A 319 -6.47 -10.05 11.11
N GLU A 320 -7.53 -9.72 11.86
CA GLU A 320 -7.79 -10.35 13.15
C GLU A 320 -8.13 -11.84 13.01
N GLN A 321 -8.92 -12.19 11.99
CA GLN A 321 -9.28 -13.57 11.71
C GLN A 321 -8.10 -14.36 11.15
N LEU A 322 -7.33 -13.77 10.22
CA LEU A 322 -6.10 -14.36 9.69
C LEU A 322 -5.10 -14.68 10.80
N ARG A 323 -4.92 -13.74 11.74
CA ARG A 323 -4.04 -13.92 12.91
C ARG A 323 -4.51 -15.07 13.81
N LYS A 324 -5.82 -15.13 14.10
CA LYS A 324 -6.42 -16.18 14.94
C LYS A 324 -6.27 -17.58 14.31
N GLN A 325 -6.50 -17.70 12.99
CA GLN A 325 -6.41 -18.98 12.28
C GLN A 325 -4.98 -19.50 12.16
N SER A 326 -3.99 -18.60 12.12
CA SER A 326 -2.59 -18.98 11.94
C SER A 326 -1.84 -19.20 13.27
N GLU A 327 -2.56 -19.25 14.39
CA GLU A 327 -2.03 -19.47 15.75
C GLU A 327 -0.85 -18.57 16.13
N LEU A 328 -0.75 -17.38 15.52
CA LEU A 328 0.31 -16.43 15.86
C LEU A 328 0.11 -15.93 17.30
N GLU A 329 1.09 -16.22 18.16
CA GLU A 329 1.04 -15.96 19.59
C GLU A 329 0.63 -14.52 19.94
N ALA A 330 -0.12 -14.39 21.04
CA ALA A 330 -0.63 -13.12 21.54
C ALA A 330 0.46 -12.18 22.08
N ASP A 331 1.70 -12.64 22.27
CA ASP A 331 2.87 -11.82 22.70
C ASP A 331 3.20 -10.67 21.73
N SER A 332 2.56 -10.68 20.56
CA SER A 332 2.45 -9.58 19.59
C SER A 332 1.55 -8.40 20.04
N VAL A 333 1.27 -8.21 21.33
CA VAL A 333 0.43 -7.09 21.84
C VAL A 333 0.93 -5.72 21.35
N HIS A 334 2.18 -5.60 20.91
CA HIS A 334 2.75 -4.34 20.43
C HIS A 334 3.06 -4.34 18.93
N ASN A 335 2.64 -5.36 18.17
CA ASN A 335 2.87 -5.43 16.73
C ASN A 335 1.89 -4.50 15.99
N VAL A 336 2.42 -3.43 15.38
CA VAL A 336 1.61 -2.42 14.70
C VAL A 336 0.95 -2.97 13.43
N TYR A 337 1.43 -4.09 12.88
CA TYR A 337 0.79 -4.68 11.71
C TYR A 337 -0.64 -5.13 11.97
N PHE A 338 -1.03 -5.42 13.22
CA PHE A 338 -2.37 -5.89 13.59
C PHE A 338 -3.25 -4.82 14.25
N ARG A 339 -2.87 -3.54 14.11
CA ARG A 339 -3.61 -2.41 14.69
C ARG A 339 -3.75 -1.29 13.67
N TYR A 340 -4.86 -0.56 13.77
CA TYR A 340 -5.02 0.67 13.01
C TYR A 340 -4.17 1.79 13.60
N PRO A 341 -3.37 2.50 12.78
CA PRO A 341 -2.63 3.69 13.19
C PRO A 341 -3.46 4.78 13.85
N PHE A 342 -4.69 4.99 13.38
CA PHE A 342 -5.56 6.06 13.88
C PHE A 342 -6.97 5.57 14.13
N GLU A 343 -7.63 6.11 15.16
CA GLU A 343 -8.95 5.66 15.66
C GLU A 343 -10.08 5.75 14.63
N TYR A 344 -9.94 6.62 13.64
CA TYR A 344 -10.94 6.82 12.57
C TYR A 344 -10.80 5.84 11.40
N GLN A 345 -9.71 5.06 11.36
CA GLN A 345 -9.44 4.11 10.28
C GLN A 345 -10.21 2.77 10.35
N PRO A 346 -10.62 2.20 11.48
CA PRO A 346 -11.39 0.96 11.48
C PRO A 346 -12.65 1.05 10.59
N TRP A 347 -12.93 -0.02 9.83
CA TRP A 347 -14.16 -0.12 9.05
C TRP A 347 -15.35 -0.36 10.00
N ARG A 348 -16.09 0.71 10.33
CA ARG A 348 -17.18 0.67 11.31
C ARG A 348 -18.35 -0.28 10.97
N SER A 349 -18.45 -0.83 9.77
CA SER A 349 -19.49 -1.83 9.44
C SER A 349 -19.13 -2.72 8.24
N VAL A 350 -19.15 -4.02 8.47
CA VAL A 350 -19.15 -5.08 7.44
C VAL A 350 -20.48 -5.12 6.67
N ALA A 351 -21.56 -4.54 7.23
CA ALA A 351 -22.93 -4.67 6.70
C ALA A 351 -23.25 -3.76 5.50
N LYS A 352 -22.38 -2.79 5.18
CA LYS A 352 -22.46 -2.01 3.95
C LYS A 352 -21.09 -2.01 3.27
N PRO A 353 -20.81 -2.94 2.34
CA PRO A 353 -19.63 -2.80 1.51
C PRO A 353 -19.70 -1.44 0.79
N MET A 354 -18.68 -0.59 0.96
CA MET A 354 -18.56 0.66 0.20
C MET A 354 -18.52 0.42 -1.33
N LEU A 355 -18.36 -0.84 -1.74
CA LEU A 355 -18.25 -1.31 -3.12
C LEU A 355 -19.60 -1.51 -3.84
N LYS A 356 -20.74 -1.01 -3.32
CA LYS A 356 -22.02 -1.11 -4.05
C LYS A 356 -21.98 -0.47 -5.45
N ASP A 357 -21.03 0.44 -5.71
CA ASP A 357 -20.89 1.15 -6.99
C ASP A 357 -19.53 0.94 -7.69
N THR A 358 -18.83 -0.17 -7.48
CA THR A 358 -17.63 -0.47 -8.26
C THR A 358 -17.92 -1.39 -9.45
N SER A 359 -17.66 -0.83 -10.65
CA SER A 359 -17.47 -1.44 -11.97
C SER A 359 -17.49 -2.96 -12.04
N THR A 360 -18.18 -3.49 -13.05
CA THR A 360 -18.38 -4.91 -13.40
C THR A 360 -17.17 -5.82 -13.20
N ILE A 361 -15.93 -5.31 -13.30
CA ILE A 361 -14.68 -6.06 -13.04
C ILE A 361 -14.56 -6.50 -11.57
N VAL A 362 -14.85 -5.61 -10.61
CA VAL A 362 -14.82 -5.96 -9.17
C VAL A 362 -15.95 -6.94 -8.88
N THR A 363 -17.12 -6.78 -9.53
CA THR A 363 -18.22 -7.72 -9.41
C THR A 363 -17.87 -9.08 -9.99
N THR A 364 -17.22 -9.18 -11.15
CA THR A 364 -16.82 -10.47 -11.75
C THR A 364 -15.74 -11.17 -10.95
N VAL A 365 -14.74 -10.43 -10.43
CA VAL A 365 -13.70 -10.98 -9.55
C VAL A 365 -14.29 -11.39 -8.20
N ALA A 366 -15.15 -10.55 -7.60
CA ALA A 366 -15.86 -10.88 -6.38
C ALA A 366 -16.83 -12.06 -6.56
N ILE A 367 -17.57 -12.15 -7.67
CA ILE A 367 -18.45 -13.29 -7.97
C ILE A 367 -17.64 -14.56 -8.21
N GLY A 368 -16.52 -14.49 -8.93
CA GLY A 368 -15.63 -15.63 -9.15
C GLY A 368 -15.04 -16.17 -7.85
N ILE A 369 -14.59 -15.28 -6.95
CA ILE A 369 -14.00 -15.67 -5.66
C ILE A 369 -15.09 -16.07 -4.65
N VAL A 370 -16.27 -15.43 -4.64
CA VAL A 370 -17.41 -15.84 -3.79
C VAL A 370 -17.96 -17.21 -4.21
N ALA A 371 -17.93 -17.55 -5.51
CA ALA A 371 -18.29 -18.88 -5.97
C ALA A 371 -17.30 -19.95 -5.46
N VAL A 372 -16.00 -19.64 -5.42
CA VAL A 372 -14.97 -20.52 -4.84
C VAL A 372 -15.15 -20.65 -3.32
N ALA A 373 -15.29 -19.54 -2.59
CA ALA A 373 -15.53 -19.55 -1.15
C ALA A 373 -16.84 -20.29 -0.76
N SER A 374 -17.89 -20.18 -1.58
CA SER A 374 -19.14 -20.93 -1.38
C SER A 374 -18.96 -22.43 -1.64
N ALA A 375 -18.11 -22.81 -2.60
CA ALA A 375 -17.75 -24.22 -2.82
C ALA A 375 -16.93 -24.79 -1.65
N TYR A 376 -16.04 -24.00 -1.03
CA TYR A 376 -15.30 -24.37 0.18
C TYR A 376 -16.21 -24.52 1.41
N ALA A 377 -17.10 -23.55 1.65
CA ALA A 377 -18.09 -23.63 2.72
C ALA A 377 -19.06 -24.83 2.54
N PHE A 378 -19.29 -25.27 1.30
CA PHE A 378 -20.07 -26.46 0.99
C PHE A 378 -19.27 -27.75 1.19
N ARG A 379 -17.96 -27.75 0.91
CA ARG A 379 -17.04 -28.89 1.14
C ARG A 379 -16.87 -29.18 2.63
N ASP A 380 -16.69 -28.17 3.48
CA ASP A 380 -16.63 -28.34 4.95
C ASP A 380 -17.94 -28.89 5.54
N ARG A 381 -19.07 -28.58 4.92
CA ARG A 381 -20.38 -29.06 5.35
C ARG A 381 -20.67 -30.51 4.93
N ILE A 382 -20.03 -30.99 3.87
CA ILE A 382 -20.16 -32.36 3.38
C ILE A 382 -19.10 -33.29 4.01
N GLY A 383 -17.92 -32.76 4.37
CA GLY A 383 -16.85 -33.51 5.03
C GLY A 383 -17.10 -33.90 6.49
N LEU A 384 -18.21 -33.47 7.10
CA LEU A 384 -18.60 -33.80 8.47
C LEU A 384 -19.58 -35.00 8.57
N HIS A 385 -19.87 -35.70 7.47
CA HIS A 385 -20.77 -36.86 7.46
C HIS A 385 -20.31 -38.06 6.60
N ALA A 386 -19.00 -38.26 6.41
CA ALA A 386 -18.48 -39.49 5.80
C ALA A 386 -17.47 -40.18 6.72
#